data_AF-A0A8J7NB55-F1
#
_entry.id   AF-A0A8J7NB55-F1
#
_cell.length_a   1.000
_cell.length_b   1.000
_cell.length_c   1.000
_cell.angle_alpha   90.00
_cell.angle_beta   90.00
_cell.angle_gamma   90.00
#
_symmetry.space_group_name_H-M   'P 1'
#
loop_
_entity.id
_entity.type
_entity.pdbx_description
1 polymer ?
#
loop_
_entity_poly.entity_id
_entity_poly.type
_entity_poly.pdbx_seq_one_letter_code
_entity_poly.pdbx_strand_id
1 'polypeptide(L)'
;MRHCKRCVTPDTRPRVVLDEEGVCNACRYAEKKRKGIDWKAREKEFKELVEEYRSDNPMRYDCVVPGSGGKDSIYVAHRIKHDYGMNPLLVTYPSAMYTTSGRNNTEIFRTKLGSDHITFTPNAELDRKLMTKFFELYGDPYLPWSRAVHTIPVKVAIAFRIPLVVYGENPAEYGGPELSHMTVESVDKMAKTGSEKDVKLAQNWPSLFKDGSVKLSDLKAYIYPTQEELDKADIKAVYFGYYHLWDGYKNYLYCKERFDWKPHEGRIEGTWLENTMHSMDDKLDTIYQYLMLLKFGISRAQKEAAPMIRNGHMTREEAVKQIKKVFYEFPYIYVKDCYDYFGMNQKQFFDTLEKFRDRDIWERVNCEWRIKEPIWGEMDSTSSMLSKMSSR
;
A
#
# COMPACT_ATOMS: atom_id res chain seq x y z
N MET A 1 -11.23 -15.15 -15.79
CA MET A 1 -11.00 -14.14 -14.72
C MET A 1 -12.33 -13.55 -14.30
N ARG A 2 -12.79 -13.82 -13.08
CA ARG A 2 -14.11 -13.34 -12.63
C ARG A 2 -13.96 -12.10 -11.77
N HIS A 3 -14.95 -11.23 -11.81
CA HIS A 3 -14.98 -10.00 -11.02
C HIS A 3 -16.05 -10.04 -9.94
N CYS A 4 -15.74 -9.46 -8.78
CA CYS A 4 -16.70 -9.29 -7.71
C CYS A 4 -17.96 -8.56 -8.21
N LYS A 5 -19.15 -9.13 -7.97
CA LYS A 5 -20.43 -8.54 -8.40
C LYS A 5 -20.77 -7.22 -7.70
N ARG A 6 -20.18 -6.96 -6.52
CA ARG A 6 -20.45 -5.73 -5.75
C ARG A 6 -19.46 -4.60 -5.98
N CYS A 7 -18.20 -4.91 -6.29
CA CYS A 7 -17.20 -3.89 -6.64
C CYS A 7 -16.65 -4.18 -8.04
N VAL A 8 -15.34 -4.11 -8.21
CA VAL A 8 -14.64 -4.30 -9.50
C VAL A 8 -13.39 -5.16 -9.36
N THR A 9 -13.12 -5.72 -8.18
CA THR A 9 -11.93 -6.51 -7.90
C THR A 9 -12.03 -7.90 -8.53
N PRO A 10 -11.04 -8.34 -9.32
CA PRO A 10 -11.01 -9.69 -9.88
C PRO A 10 -10.53 -10.74 -8.87
N ASP A 11 -10.87 -12.01 -9.12
CA ASP A 11 -10.47 -13.19 -8.33
C ASP A 11 -9.00 -13.59 -8.53
N THR A 12 -8.33 -13.03 -9.53
CA THR A 12 -6.89 -13.11 -9.77
C THR A 12 -6.07 -12.27 -8.78
N ARG A 13 -6.70 -11.37 -8.02
CA ARG A 13 -6.01 -10.58 -6.99
C ARG A 13 -5.53 -11.48 -5.86
N PRO A 14 -4.24 -11.44 -5.47
CA PRO A 14 -3.76 -12.19 -4.33
C PRO A 14 -4.59 -11.93 -3.06
N ARG A 15 -4.95 -13.01 -2.36
CA ARG A 15 -5.79 -13.06 -1.13
C ARG A 15 -7.29 -12.75 -1.33
N VAL A 16 -7.72 -12.39 -2.53
CA VAL A 16 -9.14 -12.23 -2.81
C VAL A 16 -9.75 -13.59 -3.12
N VAL A 17 -10.88 -13.86 -2.45
CA VAL A 17 -11.72 -15.02 -2.73
C VAL A 17 -13.12 -14.52 -2.99
N LEU A 18 -13.74 -14.99 -4.07
CA LEU A 18 -15.16 -14.80 -4.33
C LEU A 18 -15.94 -15.95 -3.69
N ASP A 19 -17.00 -15.62 -2.95
CA ASP A 19 -17.94 -16.62 -2.46
C ASP A 19 -18.91 -17.10 -3.57
N GLU A 20 -19.85 -17.97 -3.19
CA GLU A 20 -20.86 -18.55 -4.08
C GLU A 20 -21.77 -17.49 -4.73
N GLU A 21 -21.98 -16.35 -4.07
CA GLU A 21 -22.74 -15.23 -4.65
C GLU A 21 -21.90 -14.42 -5.66
N GLY A 22 -20.58 -14.67 -5.73
CA GLY A 22 -19.63 -13.91 -6.54
C GLY A 22 -19.17 -12.63 -5.87
N VAL A 23 -19.20 -12.56 -4.54
CA VAL A 23 -18.78 -11.40 -3.75
C VAL A 23 -17.42 -11.65 -3.12
N CYS A 24 -16.51 -10.67 -3.22
CA CYS A 24 -15.20 -10.79 -2.60
C CYS A 24 -15.24 -10.62 -1.08
N ASN A 25 -14.33 -11.30 -0.40
CA ASN A 25 -14.10 -11.17 1.04
C ASN A 25 -13.91 -9.70 1.51
N ALA A 26 -13.29 -8.82 0.72
CA ALA A 26 -13.20 -7.38 1.05
C ALA A 26 -14.58 -6.68 1.07
N CYS A 27 -15.49 -7.05 0.15
CA CYS A 27 -16.86 -6.54 0.14
C CYS A 27 -17.67 -7.09 1.31
N ARG A 28 -17.47 -8.36 1.70
CA ARG A 28 -18.09 -8.93 2.90
C ARG A 28 -17.65 -8.21 4.17
N TYR A 29 -16.36 -7.90 4.28
CA TYR A 29 -15.86 -7.07 5.37
C TYR A 29 -16.51 -5.68 5.38
N ALA A 30 -16.63 -5.01 4.21
CA ALA A 30 -17.30 -3.71 4.14
C ALA A 30 -18.78 -3.75 4.55
N GLU A 31 -19.50 -4.84 4.30
CA GLU A 31 -20.86 -5.02 4.80
C GLU A 31 -20.90 -5.15 6.32
N LYS A 32 -20.03 -6.00 6.89
CA LYS A 32 -19.85 -6.13 8.33
C LYS A 32 -19.54 -4.76 8.94
N LYS A 33 -18.62 -4.01 8.33
CA LYS A 33 -18.20 -2.66 8.73
C LYS A 33 -19.38 -1.68 8.85
N ARG A 34 -20.36 -1.79 7.96
CA ARG A 34 -21.52 -0.89 7.89
C ARG A 34 -22.70 -1.30 8.77
N LYS A 35 -22.94 -2.60 8.94
CA LYS A 35 -24.16 -3.13 9.57
C LYS A 35 -23.94 -3.92 10.85
N GLY A 36 -22.73 -4.41 11.09
CA GLY A 36 -22.44 -5.39 12.14
C GLY A 36 -21.37 -5.00 13.14
N ILE A 37 -20.75 -3.82 13.01
CA ILE A 37 -19.76 -3.31 13.97
C ILE A 37 -20.38 -2.14 14.74
N ASP A 38 -20.41 -2.26 16.07
CA ASP A 38 -20.67 -1.12 16.94
C ASP A 38 -19.40 -0.26 17.07
N TRP A 39 -19.35 0.81 16.29
CA TRP A 39 -18.23 1.74 16.31
C TRP A 39 -18.07 2.51 17.61
N LYS A 40 -19.16 2.69 18.39
CA LYS A 40 -19.06 3.35 19.70
C LYS A 40 -18.40 2.42 20.71
N ALA A 41 -18.73 1.13 20.67
CA ALA A 41 -18.05 0.12 21.48
C ALA A 41 -16.56 0.02 21.09
N ARG A 42 -16.24 -0.03 19.80
CA ARG A 42 -14.85 -0.04 19.30
C ARG A 42 -14.07 1.22 19.68
N GLU A 43 -14.67 2.39 19.60
CA GLU A 43 -14.03 3.62 20.06
C GLU A 43 -13.79 3.60 21.58
N LYS A 44 -14.72 3.02 22.36
CA LYS A 44 -14.55 2.84 23.80
C LYS A 44 -13.38 1.90 24.12
N GLU A 45 -13.30 0.76 23.46
CA GLU A 45 -12.15 -0.17 23.58
C GLU A 45 -10.82 0.55 23.30
N PHE A 46 -10.80 1.44 22.30
CA PHE A 46 -9.60 2.21 21.98
C PHE A 46 -9.26 3.25 23.05
N LYS A 47 -10.26 3.92 23.64
CA LYS A 47 -10.03 4.87 24.75
C LYS A 47 -9.46 4.16 25.97
N GLU A 48 -9.97 2.97 26.29
CA GLU A 48 -9.44 2.13 27.37
C GLU A 48 -7.98 1.72 27.09
N LEU A 49 -7.67 1.31 25.85
CA LEU A 49 -6.30 1.03 25.42
C LEU A 49 -5.38 2.27 25.53
N VAL A 50 -5.84 3.42 25.07
CA VAL A 50 -5.05 4.66 25.13
C VAL A 50 -4.75 5.03 26.57
N GLU A 51 -5.72 4.90 27.49
CA GLU A 51 -5.52 5.21 28.90
C GLU A 51 -4.53 4.25 29.56
N GLU A 52 -4.55 2.97 29.19
CA GLU A 52 -3.57 1.96 29.65
C GLU A 52 -2.12 2.34 29.30
N TYR A 53 -1.90 2.92 28.12
CA TYR A 53 -0.55 3.22 27.60
C TYR A 53 -0.13 4.69 27.70
N ARG A 54 -1.03 5.58 28.13
CA ARG A 54 -0.68 7.00 28.30
C ARG A 54 0.26 7.14 29.51
N SER A 55 1.40 7.78 29.27
CA SER A 55 2.39 8.06 30.30
C SER A 55 2.03 9.31 31.08
N ASP A 56 2.05 9.23 32.40
CA ASP A 56 2.01 10.41 33.28
C ASP A 56 3.31 11.23 33.21
N ASN A 57 4.39 10.64 32.70
CA ASN A 57 5.65 11.34 32.48
C ASN A 57 5.63 12.06 31.11
N PRO A 58 5.63 13.41 31.09
CA PRO A 58 5.56 14.19 29.85
C PRO A 58 6.80 14.05 28.96
N MET A 59 7.90 13.49 29.49
CA MET A 59 9.14 13.27 28.74
C MET A 59 9.15 11.94 27.95
N ARG A 60 8.10 11.11 28.06
CA ARG A 60 8.00 9.85 27.32
C ARG A 60 7.05 9.98 26.13
N TYR A 61 7.34 9.19 25.11
CA TYR A 61 6.37 8.92 24.05
C TYR A 61 5.45 7.78 24.49
N ASP A 62 4.16 7.94 24.24
CA ASP A 62 3.15 6.94 24.61
C ASP A 62 3.05 5.85 23.55
N CYS A 63 3.23 6.22 22.28
CA CYS A 63 3.12 5.30 21.17
C CYS A 63 4.01 5.69 19.98
N VAL A 64 4.28 4.72 19.12
CA VAL A 64 4.82 4.95 17.77
C VAL A 64 3.67 4.95 16.78
N VAL A 65 3.65 5.96 15.90
CA VAL A 65 2.73 6.00 14.75
C VAL A 65 3.56 5.94 13.46
N PRO A 66 3.56 4.81 12.73
CA PRO A 66 4.16 4.76 11.41
C PRO A 66 3.39 5.63 10.42
N GLY A 67 4.12 6.31 9.54
CA GLY A 67 3.49 7.14 8.52
C GLY A 67 4.38 7.46 7.35
N SER A 68 3.78 7.71 6.18
CA SER A 68 4.49 8.08 4.95
C SER A 68 4.36 9.57 4.58
N GLY A 69 3.50 10.32 5.28
CA GLY A 69 3.04 11.64 4.83
C GLY A 69 1.80 11.57 3.93
N GLY A 70 1.30 10.36 3.65
CA GLY A 70 0.01 10.17 3.01
C GLY A 70 -1.14 10.59 3.92
N LYS A 71 -2.27 10.95 3.30
CA LYS A 71 -3.52 11.36 3.96
C LYS A 71 -3.92 10.48 5.15
N ASP A 72 -3.83 9.16 5.01
CA ASP A 72 -4.32 8.24 6.05
C ASP A 72 -3.40 8.28 7.29
N SER A 73 -2.09 8.33 7.07
CA SER A 73 -1.12 8.42 8.18
C SER A 73 -1.18 9.76 8.90
N ILE A 74 -1.42 10.86 8.17
CA ILE A 74 -1.63 12.19 8.76
C ILE A 74 -2.92 12.21 9.58
N TYR A 75 -4.01 11.65 9.06
CA TYR A 75 -5.27 11.52 9.77
C TYR A 75 -5.09 10.75 11.08
N VAL A 76 -4.46 9.57 11.05
CA VAL A 76 -4.22 8.75 12.25
C VAL A 76 -3.35 9.50 13.25
N ALA A 77 -2.18 9.98 12.83
CA ALA A 77 -1.24 10.68 13.72
C ALA A 77 -1.88 11.90 14.40
N HIS A 78 -2.65 12.70 13.64
CA HIS A 78 -3.35 13.84 14.20
C HIS A 78 -4.41 13.42 15.23
N ARG A 79 -5.24 12.42 14.94
CA ARG A 79 -6.27 11.97 15.89
C ARG A 79 -5.64 11.42 17.16
N ILE A 80 -4.58 10.62 17.06
CA ILE A 80 -3.83 10.11 18.23
C ILE A 80 -3.34 11.25 19.13
N LYS A 81 -2.74 12.29 18.54
CA LYS A 81 -2.25 13.45 19.30
C LYS A 81 -3.37 14.28 19.91
N HIS A 82 -4.36 14.67 19.11
CA HIS A 82 -5.29 15.75 19.45
C HIS A 82 -6.65 15.26 19.96
N ASP A 83 -7.16 14.15 19.44
CA ASP A 83 -8.45 13.59 19.89
C ASP A 83 -8.25 12.67 21.10
N TYR A 84 -7.11 11.97 21.16
CA TYR A 84 -6.80 11.00 22.21
C TYR A 84 -5.74 11.47 23.22
N GLY A 85 -5.18 12.67 23.02
CA GLY A 85 -4.25 13.29 23.97
C GLY A 85 -2.97 12.50 24.23
N MET A 86 -2.56 11.62 23.30
CA MET A 86 -1.30 10.88 23.43
C MET A 86 -0.12 11.71 22.93
N ASN A 87 1.10 11.32 23.30
CA ASN A 87 2.35 11.85 22.78
C ASN A 87 3.02 10.85 21.81
N PRO A 88 2.64 10.83 20.52
CA PRO A 88 3.19 9.90 19.55
C PRO A 88 4.58 10.30 19.06
N LEU A 89 5.45 9.30 18.85
CA LEU A 89 6.64 9.41 18.02
C LEU A 89 6.29 8.95 16.60
N LEU A 90 6.41 9.84 15.62
CA LEU A 90 6.14 9.51 14.23
C LEU A 90 7.36 8.82 13.61
N VAL A 91 7.14 7.74 12.86
CA VAL A 91 8.22 6.98 12.22
C VAL A 91 7.95 6.77 10.73
N THR A 92 8.88 7.21 9.89
CA THR A 92 8.77 7.09 8.43
C THR A 92 9.89 6.26 7.85
N TYR A 93 9.54 5.29 7.01
CA TYR A 93 10.43 4.80 5.95
C TYR A 93 10.13 5.60 4.69
N PRO A 94 11.11 6.37 4.16
CA PRO A 94 10.84 7.26 3.06
C PRO A 94 10.60 6.51 1.75
N SER A 95 9.83 7.12 0.84
CA SER A 95 9.69 6.65 -0.53
C SER A 95 11.06 6.59 -1.22
N ALA A 96 11.28 5.60 -2.08
CA ALA A 96 12.55 5.43 -2.78
C ALA A 96 12.80 6.59 -3.76
N MET A 97 11.73 7.04 -4.43
CA MET A 97 11.77 8.20 -5.31
C MET A 97 10.54 9.08 -5.10
N TYR A 98 10.66 10.10 -4.25
CA TYR A 98 9.54 11.01 -4.01
C TYR A 98 9.08 11.75 -5.28
N THR A 99 7.76 11.86 -5.45
CA THR A 99 7.16 12.92 -6.27
C THR A 99 7.21 14.26 -5.53
N THR A 100 7.02 15.38 -6.25
CA THR A 100 6.98 16.72 -5.64
C THR A 100 5.88 16.82 -4.59
N SER A 101 4.65 16.41 -4.94
CA SER A 101 3.52 16.40 -4.01
C SER A 101 3.75 15.44 -2.84
N GLY A 102 4.35 14.27 -3.09
CA GLY A 102 4.71 13.31 -2.03
C GLY A 102 5.62 13.93 -0.98
N ARG A 103 6.74 14.51 -1.42
CA ARG A 103 7.71 15.18 -0.54
C ARG A 103 7.08 16.33 0.24
N ASN A 104 6.28 17.17 -0.42
CA ASN A 104 5.60 18.29 0.22
C ASN A 104 4.63 17.83 1.32
N ASN A 105 3.91 16.74 1.09
CA ASN A 105 2.98 16.20 2.08
C ASN A 105 3.69 15.56 3.27
N THR A 106 4.87 14.95 3.08
CA THR A 106 5.67 14.42 4.19
C THR A 106 6.09 15.51 5.18
N GLU A 107 6.31 16.76 4.72
CA GLU A 107 6.64 17.89 5.61
C GLU A 107 5.52 18.23 6.61
N ILE A 108 4.27 17.77 6.38
CA ILE A 108 3.16 17.98 7.32
C ILE A 108 3.46 17.33 8.67
N PHE A 109 4.13 16.17 8.69
CA PHE A 109 4.55 15.53 9.94
C PHE A 109 5.45 16.43 10.78
N ARG A 110 6.43 17.08 10.14
CA ARG A 110 7.38 17.96 10.81
C ARG A 110 6.78 19.31 11.20
N THR A 111 5.86 19.83 10.39
CA THR A 111 5.47 21.25 10.47
C THR A 111 4.08 21.50 11.05
N LYS A 112 3.17 20.52 11.02
CA LYS A 112 1.74 20.76 11.36
C LYS A 112 1.15 19.80 12.39
N LEU A 113 1.75 18.64 12.65
CA LEU A 113 1.16 17.66 13.57
C LEU A 113 1.49 17.88 15.05
N GLY A 114 2.54 18.63 15.36
CA GLY A 114 2.97 18.86 16.75
C GLY A 114 3.47 17.59 17.44
N SER A 115 4.17 16.73 16.69
CA SER A 115 4.75 15.48 17.18
C SER A 115 6.18 15.33 16.64
N ASP A 116 7.05 14.71 17.41
CA ASP A 116 8.41 14.41 16.95
C ASP A 116 8.39 13.36 15.84
N HIS A 117 9.36 13.44 14.93
CA HIS A 117 9.39 12.63 13.73
C HIS A 117 10.79 12.06 13.48
N ILE A 118 10.87 10.74 13.37
CA ILE A 118 12.05 10.00 12.93
C ILE A 118 11.82 9.52 11.51
N THR A 119 12.70 9.92 10.59
CA THR A 119 12.82 9.28 9.28
C THR A 119 13.95 8.26 9.32
N PHE A 120 13.61 6.98 9.21
CA PHE A 120 14.59 5.91 9.06
C PHE A 120 14.88 5.71 7.58
N THR A 121 15.97 6.32 7.11
CA THR A 121 16.44 6.13 5.74
C THR A 121 17.40 4.93 5.71
N PRO A 122 17.05 3.81 5.06
CA PRO A 122 17.98 2.69 4.91
C PRO A 122 19.15 3.08 4.00
N ASN A 123 20.16 2.22 3.91
CA ASN A 123 21.18 2.36 2.88
C ASN A 123 20.52 2.33 1.49
N ALA A 124 20.54 3.46 0.79
CA ALA A 124 19.87 3.63 -0.50
C ALA A 124 20.44 2.71 -1.60
N GLU A 125 21.72 2.36 -1.54
CA GLU A 125 22.32 1.41 -2.50
C GLU A 125 21.79 -0.01 -2.26
N LEU A 126 21.69 -0.42 -0.99
CA LEU A 126 21.11 -1.70 -0.61
C LEU A 126 19.64 -1.77 -1.01
N ASP A 127 18.86 -0.73 -0.69
CA ASP A 127 17.44 -0.67 -1.04
C ASP A 127 17.25 -0.79 -2.55
N ARG A 128 18.01 -0.01 -3.33
CA ARG A 128 18.02 -0.11 -4.80
C ARG A 128 18.36 -1.52 -5.29
N LYS A 129 19.41 -2.16 -4.75
CA LYS A 129 19.78 -3.54 -5.11
C LYS A 129 18.65 -4.54 -4.83
N LEU A 130 18.03 -4.45 -3.65
CA LEU A 130 16.90 -5.29 -3.29
C LEU A 130 15.71 -5.04 -4.21
N MET A 131 15.25 -3.79 -4.34
CA MET A 131 14.11 -3.43 -5.18
C MET A 131 14.32 -3.84 -6.65
N THR A 132 15.52 -3.64 -7.22
CA THR A 132 15.87 -4.14 -8.57
C THR A 132 15.74 -5.66 -8.62
N LYS A 133 16.30 -6.38 -7.65
CA LYS A 133 16.26 -7.84 -7.64
C LYS A 133 14.84 -8.39 -7.55
N PHE A 134 13.99 -7.79 -6.72
CA PHE A 134 12.59 -8.20 -6.57
C PHE A 134 11.72 -7.78 -7.76
N PHE A 135 12.05 -6.68 -8.45
CA PHE A 135 11.48 -6.34 -9.75
C PHE A 135 11.80 -7.42 -10.80
N GLU A 136 13.06 -7.83 -10.92
CA GLU A 136 13.50 -8.82 -11.91
C GLU A 136 12.93 -10.22 -11.68
N LEU A 137 12.85 -10.66 -10.42
CA LEU A 137 12.44 -12.01 -10.07
C LEU A 137 10.92 -12.16 -9.98
N TYR A 138 10.24 -11.17 -9.42
CA TYR A 138 8.84 -11.31 -9.01
C TYR A 138 7.94 -10.24 -9.60
N GLY A 139 8.48 -9.21 -10.26
CA GLY A 139 7.68 -8.07 -10.71
C GLY A 139 7.03 -7.38 -9.52
N ASP A 140 7.78 -7.26 -8.42
CA ASP A 140 7.34 -6.59 -7.20
C ASP A 140 8.52 -5.86 -6.53
N PRO A 141 8.89 -4.66 -7.01
CA PRO A 141 9.96 -3.88 -6.41
C PRO A 141 9.67 -3.44 -4.96
N TYR A 142 8.41 -3.49 -4.50
CA TYR A 142 8.00 -3.00 -3.18
C TYR A 142 8.10 -4.05 -2.08
N LEU A 143 8.50 -5.29 -2.37
CA LEU A 143 8.63 -6.31 -1.33
C LEU A 143 9.57 -5.89 -0.18
N PRO A 144 10.77 -5.31 -0.44
CA PRO A 144 11.63 -4.74 0.60
C PRO A 144 10.94 -3.67 1.44
N TRP A 145 10.39 -2.65 0.76
CA TRP A 145 9.66 -1.55 1.39
C TRP A 145 8.52 -2.06 2.28
N SER A 146 7.70 -2.99 1.77
CA SER A 146 6.54 -3.53 2.48
C SER A 146 6.90 -4.22 3.79
N ARG A 147 8.11 -4.81 3.89
CA ARG A 147 8.61 -5.35 5.15
C ARG A 147 9.12 -4.24 6.06
N ALA A 148 9.95 -3.35 5.53
CA ALA A 148 10.56 -2.26 6.30
C ALA A 148 9.53 -1.36 7.01
N VAL A 149 8.42 -1.02 6.36
CA VAL A 149 7.36 -0.19 6.94
C VAL A 149 6.65 -0.86 8.13
N HIS A 150 6.72 -2.19 8.26
CA HIS A 150 6.16 -2.92 9.40
C HIS A 150 7.22 -3.21 10.48
N THR A 151 8.47 -3.44 10.11
CA THR A 151 9.54 -3.84 11.05
C THR A 151 10.16 -2.65 11.78
N ILE A 152 10.39 -1.52 11.08
CA ILE A 152 11.08 -0.35 11.63
C ILE A 152 10.31 0.30 12.78
N PRO A 153 8.99 0.54 12.71
CA PRO A 153 8.25 1.16 13.82
C PRO A 153 8.38 0.37 15.12
N VAL A 154 8.36 -0.96 15.03
CA VAL A 154 8.53 -1.86 16.17
C VAL A 154 9.97 -1.80 16.71
N LYS A 155 10.98 -1.76 15.84
CA LYS A 155 12.38 -1.58 16.28
C LYS A 155 12.60 -0.23 16.97
N VAL A 156 12.00 0.84 16.46
CA VAL A 156 12.03 2.16 17.10
C VAL A 156 11.32 2.09 18.45
N ALA A 157 10.17 1.43 18.53
CA ALA A 157 9.46 1.23 19.78
C ALA A 157 10.32 0.49 20.82
N ILE A 158 11.03 -0.59 20.44
CA ILE A 158 11.99 -1.28 21.31
C ILE A 158 13.11 -0.33 21.76
N ALA A 159 13.75 0.38 20.81
CA ALA A 159 14.90 1.23 21.08
C ALA A 159 14.57 2.40 22.02
N PHE A 160 13.38 2.99 21.89
CA PHE A 160 12.90 4.09 22.71
C PHE A 160 12.07 3.64 23.92
N ARG A 161 11.88 2.32 24.10
CA ARG A 161 11.04 1.72 25.15
C ARG A 161 9.62 2.30 25.15
N ILE A 162 9.02 2.32 23.98
CA ILE A 162 7.65 2.78 23.73
C ILE A 162 6.77 1.53 23.63
N PRO A 163 5.75 1.38 24.49
CA PRO A 163 5.04 0.12 24.65
C PRO A 163 3.93 -0.12 23.60
N LEU A 164 3.55 0.91 22.84
CA LEU A 164 2.45 0.83 21.88
C LEU A 164 2.88 1.26 20.47
N VAL A 165 2.47 0.50 19.46
CA VAL A 165 2.59 0.88 18.03
C VAL A 165 1.19 0.90 17.41
N VAL A 166 0.81 2.01 16.77
CA VAL A 166 -0.53 2.20 16.19
C VAL A 166 -0.44 2.32 14.67
N TYR A 167 -0.65 1.21 13.95
CA TYR A 167 -0.75 1.19 12.50
C TYR A 167 -2.09 1.78 12.04
N GLY A 168 -2.15 2.28 10.81
CA GLY A 168 -3.36 2.89 10.26
C GLY A 168 -4.41 1.87 9.81
N GLU A 169 -4.24 1.37 8.59
CA GLU A 169 -5.26 0.60 7.88
C GLU A 169 -5.28 -0.88 8.26
N ASN A 170 -6.48 -1.45 8.41
CA ASN A 170 -6.65 -2.88 8.67
C ASN A 170 -6.54 -3.71 7.37
N PRO A 171 -5.78 -4.83 7.34
CA PRO A 171 -5.66 -5.66 6.13
C PRO A 171 -6.99 -6.15 5.54
N ALA A 172 -8.04 -6.27 6.36
CA ALA A 172 -9.38 -6.68 5.92
C ALA A 172 -10.00 -5.74 4.86
N GLU A 173 -9.61 -4.45 4.83
CA GLU A 173 -10.06 -3.48 3.82
C GLU A 173 -9.74 -3.92 2.38
N TYR A 174 -8.79 -4.85 2.23
CA TYR A 174 -8.30 -5.36 0.96
C TYR A 174 -8.44 -6.87 0.78
N GLY A 175 -9.22 -7.54 1.64
CA GLY A 175 -9.37 -9.00 1.60
C GLY A 175 -8.25 -9.75 2.33
N GLY A 176 -7.51 -9.08 3.22
CA GLY A 176 -6.69 -9.74 4.23
C GLY A 176 -7.51 -10.25 5.42
N PRO A 177 -6.85 -10.84 6.42
CA PRO A 177 -7.50 -11.20 7.69
C PRO A 177 -7.96 -9.94 8.44
N GLU A 178 -9.04 -10.04 9.20
CA GLU A 178 -9.48 -9.03 10.15
C GLU A 178 -8.65 -9.18 11.44
N LEU A 179 -7.77 -8.22 11.69
CA LEU A 179 -6.82 -8.27 12.81
C LEU A 179 -7.01 -7.07 13.74
N SER A 180 -7.12 -7.28 15.05
CA SER A 180 -7.05 -6.17 16.02
C SER A 180 -5.60 -5.73 16.28
N HIS A 181 -4.68 -6.69 16.26
CA HIS A 181 -3.27 -6.51 16.59
C HIS A 181 -2.36 -7.16 15.54
N MET A 182 -1.12 -6.68 15.50
CA MET A 182 -0.07 -7.18 14.61
C MET A 182 0.88 -8.10 15.39
N THR A 183 1.18 -9.25 14.79
CA THR A 183 2.13 -10.26 15.28
C THR A 183 3.25 -10.49 14.24
N VAL A 184 4.34 -11.16 14.64
CA VAL A 184 5.38 -11.64 13.70
C VAL A 184 4.74 -12.39 12.53
N GLU A 185 3.85 -13.33 12.85
CA GLU A 185 3.12 -14.13 11.87
C GLU A 185 2.26 -13.27 10.93
N SER A 186 1.65 -12.21 11.45
CA SER A 186 0.85 -11.30 10.64
C SER A 186 1.71 -10.54 9.62
N VAL A 187 2.92 -10.12 9.98
CA VAL A 187 3.87 -9.45 9.06
C VAL A 187 4.29 -10.39 7.93
N ASP A 188 4.60 -11.65 8.26
CA ASP A 188 4.92 -12.66 7.26
C ASP A 188 3.73 -13.03 6.37
N LYS A 189 2.51 -13.05 6.94
CA LYS A 189 1.26 -13.26 6.19
C LYS A 189 0.92 -12.06 5.28
N MET A 190 1.24 -10.83 5.69
CA MET A 190 1.02 -9.61 4.91
C MET A 190 2.01 -9.49 3.74
N ALA A 191 3.23 -9.97 3.92
CA ALA A 191 4.25 -10.09 2.87
C ALA A 191 3.97 -11.19 1.82
N LYS A 192 2.76 -11.78 1.81
CA LYS A 192 2.34 -12.74 0.77
C LYS A 192 2.18 -12.04 -0.58
N THR A 193 3.30 -11.93 -1.30
CA THR A 193 3.31 -11.97 -2.76
C THR A 193 3.00 -13.41 -3.18
N GLY A 194 2.17 -13.56 -4.21
CA GLY A 194 1.93 -14.87 -4.82
C GLY A 194 3.17 -15.33 -5.55
N SER A 195 4.11 -15.98 -4.84
CA SER A 195 5.16 -16.89 -5.33
C SER A 195 6.17 -17.14 -4.20
N GLU A 196 6.57 -18.40 -4.02
CA GLU A 196 7.59 -18.99 -3.13
C GLU A 196 7.51 -18.69 -1.61
N LYS A 197 7.67 -19.75 -0.79
CA LYS A 197 7.54 -19.66 0.68
C LYS A 197 8.85 -19.21 1.35
N ASP A 198 10.01 -19.50 0.75
CA ASP A 198 11.31 -19.41 1.45
C ASP A 198 12.03 -18.06 1.23
N VAL A 199 11.82 -17.40 0.09
CA VAL A 199 12.38 -16.07 -0.21
C VAL A 199 11.64 -14.95 0.54
N LYS A 200 10.53 -15.28 1.21
CA LYS A 200 9.78 -14.31 2.02
C LYS A 200 10.51 -13.91 3.29
N LEU A 201 11.34 -14.78 3.84
CA LEU A 201 12.15 -14.44 5.00
C LEU A 201 13.29 -13.54 4.54
N ALA A 202 13.29 -12.29 5.02
CA ALA A 202 14.34 -11.33 4.69
C ALA A 202 15.73 -11.86 5.03
N GLN A 203 15.83 -12.74 6.04
CA GLN A 203 17.04 -13.46 6.39
C GLN A 203 17.64 -14.29 5.24
N ASN A 204 16.81 -14.74 4.30
CA ASN A 204 17.23 -15.55 3.15
C ASN A 204 17.57 -14.71 1.90
N TRP A 205 17.29 -13.41 1.89
CA TRP A 205 17.57 -12.54 0.74
C TRP A 205 19.05 -12.48 0.32
N PRO A 206 20.05 -12.61 1.21
CA PRO A 206 21.45 -12.69 0.79
C PRO A 206 21.71 -13.80 -0.25
N SER A 207 20.95 -14.91 -0.21
CA SER A 207 21.09 -16.00 -1.17
C SER A 207 20.75 -15.62 -2.62
N LEU A 208 20.00 -14.52 -2.81
CA LEU A 208 19.67 -13.98 -4.14
C LEU A 208 20.87 -13.29 -4.80
N PHE A 209 21.93 -12.97 -4.03
CA PHE A 209 23.09 -12.20 -4.44
C PHE A 209 24.36 -13.06 -4.37
N LYS A 210 24.60 -13.86 -5.43
CA LYS A 210 25.73 -14.81 -5.50
C LYS A 210 27.11 -14.15 -5.40
N ASP A 211 27.21 -12.85 -5.68
CA ASP A 211 28.43 -12.05 -5.56
C ASP A 211 28.72 -11.61 -4.12
N GLY A 212 27.85 -11.92 -3.16
CA GLY A 212 28.00 -11.51 -1.77
C GLY A 212 27.78 -10.01 -1.53
N SER A 213 27.18 -9.30 -2.49
CA SER A 213 26.92 -7.85 -2.41
C SER A 213 25.88 -7.46 -1.36
N VAL A 214 25.12 -8.42 -0.84
CA VAL A 214 24.15 -8.24 0.24
C VAL A 214 24.43 -9.28 1.32
N LYS A 215 24.62 -8.83 2.55
CA LYS A 215 24.87 -9.67 3.73
C LYS A 215 23.70 -9.59 4.69
N LEU A 216 23.55 -10.61 5.54
CA LEU A 216 22.51 -10.63 6.58
C LEU A 216 22.60 -9.40 7.52
N SER A 217 23.81 -8.93 7.81
CA SER A 217 24.08 -7.73 8.61
C SER A 217 23.48 -6.45 8.04
N ASP A 218 23.25 -6.41 6.73
CA ASP A 218 22.74 -5.24 6.03
C ASP A 218 21.21 -5.17 6.13
N LEU A 219 20.56 -6.28 6.46
CA LEU A 219 19.11 -6.44 6.39
C LEU A 219 18.37 -6.11 7.69
N LYS A 220 19.04 -5.45 8.63
CA LYS A 220 18.47 -5.10 9.95
C LYS A 220 17.14 -4.36 9.84
N ALA A 221 16.97 -3.51 8.82
CA ALA A 221 15.75 -2.77 8.57
C ALA A 221 14.57 -3.66 8.13
N TYR A 222 14.83 -4.79 7.48
CA TYR A 222 13.82 -5.64 6.82
C TYR A 222 13.45 -6.89 7.63
N ILE A 223 14.19 -7.16 8.71
CA ILE A 223 14.00 -8.32 9.59
C ILE A 223 13.21 -7.88 10.82
N TYR A 224 12.06 -8.50 11.07
CA TYR A 224 11.26 -8.23 12.27
C TYR A 224 12.02 -8.67 13.54
N PRO A 225 11.87 -7.99 14.69
CA PRO A 225 12.44 -8.44 15.95
C PRO A 225 12.06 -9.88 16.31
N THR A 226 12.91 -10.57 17.07
CA THR A 226 12.62 -11.94 17.52
C THR A 226 11.46 -11.94 18.53
N GLN A 227 10.80 -13.09 18.72
CA GLN A 227 9.75 -13.20 19.73
C GLN A 227 10.28 -12.86 21.14
N GLU A 228 11.50 -13.28 21.47
CA GLU A 228 12.17 -12.93 22.73
C GLU A 228 12.37 -11.42 22.90
N GLU A 229 12.79 -10.71 21.85
CA GLU A 229 12.93 -9.25 21.88
C GLU A 229 11.58 -8.56 22.11
N LEU A 230 10.50 -9.08 21.52
CA LEU A 230 9.15 -8.55 21.66
C LEU A 230 8.58 -8.82 23.05
N ASP A 231 8.72 -10.05 23.55
CA ASP A 231 8.24 -10.46 24.88
C ASP A 231 8.94 -9.64 25.97
N LYS A 232 10.23 -9.40 25.82
CA LYS A 232 11.01 -8.56 26.75
C LYS A 232 10.63 -7.09 26.69
N ALA A 233 10.27 -6.58 25.51
CA ALA A 233 9.90 -5.19 25.32
C ALA A 233 8.44 -4.90 25.68
N ASP A 234 7.60 -5.93 25.79
CA ASP A 234 6.16 -5.86 26.07
C ASP A 234 5.43 -4.87 25.14
N ILE A 235 5.72 -4.98 23.84
CA ILE A 235 5.15 -4.08 22.83
C ILE A 235 3.85 -4.64 22.28
N LYS A 236 2.81 -3.81 22.35
CA LYS A 236 1.53 -4.06 21.68
C LYS A 236 1.47 -3.28 20.38
N ALA A 237 1.17 -3.95 19.26
CA ALA A 237 0.97 -3.32 17.97
C ALA A 237 -0.47 -3.49 17.50
N VAL A 238 -1.18 -2.41 17.22
CA VAL A 238 -2.62 -2.41 16.89
C VAL A 238 -2.92 -1.68 15.60
N TYR A 239 -4.11 -1.90 15.03
CA TYR A 239 -4.62 -1.18 13.87
C TYR A 239 -5.69 -0.15 14.26
N PHE A 240 -5.45 1.12 13.98
CA PHE A 240 -6.42 2.20 14.20
C PHE A 240 -7.75 1.95 13.48
N GLY A 241 -7.70 1.40 12.26
CA GLY A 241 -8.87 1.03 11.47
C GLY A 241 -9.67 -0.16 12.00
N TYR A 242 -9.19 -0.87 13.04
CA TYR A 242 -10.03 -1.82 13.80
C TYR A 242 -10.99 -1.08 14.74
N TYR A 243 -10.55 0.04 15.30
CA TYR A 243 -11.30 0.81 16.29
C TYR A 243 -12.17 1.90 15.68
N HIS A 244 -11.84 2.33 14.46
CA HIS A 244 -12.51 3.43 13.77
C HIS A 244 -12.99 3.01 12.38
N LEU A 245 -14.14 3.55 11.99
CA LEU A 245 -14.68 3.34 10.66
C LEU A 245 -13.71 3.91 9.61
N TRP A 246 -13.00 3.01 8.93
CA TRP A 246 -11.98 3.39 7.97
C TRP A 246 -12.57 3.83 6.63
N ASP A 247 -12.22 5.05 6.19
CA ASP A 247 -12.65 5.60 4.91
C ASP A 247 -11.59 6.54 4.33
N GLY A 248 -10.77 6.02 3.41
CA GLY A 248 -9.64 6.76 2.84
C GLY A 248 -10.03 8.04 2.09
N TYR A 249 -11.26 8.18 1.60
CA TYR A 249 -11.72 9.42 0.96
C TYR A 249 -12.09 10.48 2.01
N LYS A 250 -12.72 10.08 3.12
CA LYS A 250 -12.96 11.00 4.24
C LYS A 250 -11.65 11.44 4.89
N ASN A 251 -10.67 10.55 5.00
CA ASN A 251 -9.32 10.90 5.45
C ASN A 251 -8.67 11.94 4.54
N TYR A 252 -8.83 11.82 3.21
CA TYR A 252 -8.40 12.84 2.25
C TYR A 252 -9.04 14.20 2.54
N LEU A 253 -10.37 14.24 2.67
CA LEU A 253 -11.09 15.49 2.94
C LEU A 253 -10.64 16.13 4.26
N TYR A 254 -10.47 15.32 5.30
CA TYR A 254 -9.96 15.76 6.60
C TYR A 254 -8.59 16.44 6.48
N CYS A 255 -7.65 15.79 5.77
CA CYS A 255 -6.29 16.30 5.63
C CYS A 255 -6.20 17.51 4.70
N LYS A 256 -7.02 17.55 3.65
CA LYS A 256 -7.12 18.69 2.75
C LYS A 256 -7.57 19.94 3.51
N GLU A 257 -8.62 19.82 4.32
CA GLU A 257 -9.19 20.92 5.07
C GLU A 257 -8.24 21.46 6.16
N ARG A 258 -7.54 20.57 6.87
CA ARG A 258 -6.74 20.95 8.06
C ARG A 258 -5.26 21.22 7.77
N PHE A 259 -4.70 20.56 6.76
CA PHE A 259 -3.25 20.57 6.54
C PHE A 259 -2.85 21.04 5.14
N ASP A 260 -3.79 21.50 4.31
CA ASP A 260 -3.52 21.81 2.91
C ASP A 260 -2.82 20.63 2.20
N TRP A 261 -3.25 19.40 2.51
CA TRP A 261 -2.69 18.20 1.90
C TRP A 261 -2.98 18.20 0.40
N LYS A 262 -1.95 18.02 -0.41
CA LYS A 262 -2.04 18.21 -1.87
C LYS A 262 -2.09 16.87 -2.60
N PRO A 263 -3.10 16.63 -3.47
CA PRO A 263 -3.03 15.52 -4.41
C PRO A 263 -1.84 15.71 -5.37
N HIS A 264 -1.62 14.71 -6.21
CA HIS A 264 -0.67 14.82 -7.30
C HIS A 264 -1.02 16.02 -8.19
N GLU A 265 0.00 16.70 -8.71
CA GLU A 265 -0.19 17.78 -9.67
C GLU A 265 -0.65 17.19 -11.01
N GLY A 266 -1.96 17.26 -11.27
CA GLY A 266 -2.59 16.62 -12.40
C GLY A 266 -2.72 15.10 -12.25
N ARG A 267 -3.18 14.47 -13.33
CA ARG A 267 -3.51 13.04 -13.38
C ARG A 267 -2.27 12.18 -13.58
N ILE A 268 -2.13 11.11 -12.79
CA ILE A 268 -1.19 10.03 -13.07
C ILE A 268 -1.86 9.01 -14.02
N GLU A 269 -1.12 8.37 -14.93
CA GLU A 269 -1.74 7.41 -15.84
C GLU A 269 -2.30 6.18 -15.11
N GLY A 270 -3.35 5.59 -15.70
CA GLY A 270 -4.07 4.44 -15.14
C GLY A 270 -5.15 4.81 -14.11
N THR A 271 -5.29 6.09 -13.73
CA THR A 271 -6.41 6.59 -12.92
C THR A 271 -7.30 7.56 -13.70
N TRP A 272 -8.59 7.61 -13.36
CA TRP A 272 -9.54 8.60 -13.88
C TRP A 272 -9.60 9.87 -13.01
N LEU A 273 -8.90 9.88 -11.87
CA LEU A 273 -8.90 10.99 -10.93
C LEU A 273 -7.91 12.06 -11.35
N GLU A 274 -8.42 13.21 -11.80
CA GLU A 274 -7.61 14.41 -12.09
C GLU A 274 -6.74 14.83 -10.91
N ASN A 275 -7.25 14.66 -9.69
CA ASN A 275 -6.54 14.89 -8.44
C ASN A 275 -6.19 13.55 -7.79
N THR A 276 -5.14 12.89 -8.29
CA THR A 276 -4.74 11.57 -7.77
C THR A 276 -4.32 11.68 -6.30
N MET A 277 -5.05 11.01 -5.41
CA MET A 277 -4.86 11.09 -3.95
C MET A 277 -4.37 9.78 -3.31
N HIS A 278 -4.19 8.74 -4.12
CA HIS A 278 -3.76 7.41 -3.69
C HIS A 278 -2.43 7.07 -4.35
N SER A 279 -1.49 6.51 -3.58
CA SER A 279 -0.23 5.95 -4.09
C SER A 279 0.47 6.88 -5.08
N MET A 280 0.70 8.11 -4.64
CA MET A 280 1.24 9.20 -5.47
C MET A 280 2.53 9.78 -4.89
N ASP A 281 2.97 9.31 -3.74
CA ASP A 281 4.14 9.77 -3.02
C ASP A 281 5.46 9.27 -3.65
N ASP A 282 5.45 8.08 -4.26
CA ASP A 282 6.60 7.45 -4.89
C ASP A 282 6.41 7.29 -6.40
N LYS A 283 7.41 7.71 -7.19
CA LYS A 283 7.46 7.55 -8.64
C LYS A 283 7.41 6.07 -9.05
N LEU A 284 8.07 5.18 -8.30
CA LEU A 284 8.09 3.73 -8.58
C LEU A 284 6.71 3.09 -8.49
N ASP A 285 5.76 3.70 -7.76
CA ASP A 285 4.43 3.12 -7.59
C ASP A 285 3.73 2.96 -8.94
N THR A 286 3.93 3.91 -9.87
CA THR A 286 3.32 3.85 -11.20
C THR A 286 3.64 2.54 -11.94
N ILE A 287 4.89 2.07 -11.87
CA ILE A 287 5.33 0.79 -12.43
C ILE A 287 4.79 -0.38 -11.62
N TYR A 288 4.74 -0.28 -10.30
CA TYR A 288 4.13 -1.30 -9.45
C TYR A 288 2.64 -1.52 -9.78
N GLN A 289 1.87 -0.44 -9.98
CA GLN A 289 0.47 -0.54 -10.41
C GLN A 289 0.35 -1.21 -11.79
N TYR A 290 1.25 -0.89 -12.72
CA TYR A 290 1.25 -1.53 -14.05
C TYR A 290 1.63 -3.02 -13.99
N LEU A 291 2.57 -3.41 -13.13
CA LEU A 291 2.88 -4.82 -12.86
C LEU A 291 1.68 -5.58 -12.30
N MET A 292 0.87 -4.95 -11.43
CA MET A 292 -0.39 -5.55 -10.95
C MET A 292 -1.39 -5.79 -12.08
N LEU A 293 -1.44 -4.89 -13.08
CA LEU A 293 -2.25 -5.06 -14.28
C LEU A 293 -1.75 -6.23 -15.13
N LEU A 294 -0.44 -6.31 -15.38
CA LEU A 294 0.15 -7.40 -16.16
C LEU A 294 -0.07 -8.78 -15.53
N LYS A 295 0.14 -8.88 -14.20
CA LYS A 295 0.11 -10.15 -13.47
C LYS A 295 -1.29 -10.62 -13.13
N PHE A 296 -2.17 -9.69 -12.80
CA PHE A 296 -3.46 -10.02 -12.18
C PHE A 296 -4.65 -9.38 -12.90
N GLY A 297 -4.44 -8.61 -13.96
CA GLY A 297 -5.54 -7.93 -14.65
C GLY A 297 -6.19 -6.84 -13.80
N ILE A 298 -5.45 -6.30 -12.82
CA ILE A 298 -5.94 -5.27 -11.89
C ILE A 298 -5.33 -3.93 -12.28
N SER A 299 -6.12 -3.05 -12.87
CA SER A 299 -5.67 -1.68 -13.14
C SER A 299 -5.58 -0.84 -11.86
N ARG A 300 -4.78 0.23 -11.91
CA ARG A 300 -4.77 1.28 -10.88
C ARG A 300 -6.18 1.78 -10.60
N ALA A 301 -6.96 2.03 -11.65
CA ALA A 301 -8.35 2.45 -11.53
C ALA A 301 -9.22 1.44 -10.76
N GLN A 302 -9.07 0.13 -10.98
CA GLN A 302 -9.81 -0.86 -10.18
C GLN A 302 -9.43 -0.81 -8.70
N LYS A 303 -8.15 -0.61 -8.38
CA LYS A 303 -7.68 -0.51 -6.99
C LYS A 303 -8.25 0.71 -6.27
N GLU A 304 -8.40 1.83 -6.96
CA GLU A 304 -8.98 3.06 -6.42
C GLU A 304 -10.51 2.98 -6.34
N ALA A 305 -11.18 2.41 -7.35
CA ALA A 305 -12.64 2.37 -7.40
C ALA A 305 -13.24 1.39 -6.39
N ALA A 306 -12.56 0.25 -6.15
CA ALA A 306 -13.08 -0.78 -5.25
C ALA A 306 -13.37 -0.27 -3.82
N PRO A 307 -12.46 0.44 -3.11
CA PRO A 307 -12.78 1.05 -1.82
C PRO A 307 -13.81 2.18 -1.94
N MET A 308 -13.84 2.96 -3.02
CA MET A 308 -14.88 3.99 -3.21
C MET A 308 -16.29 3.38 -3.26
N ILE A 309 -16.45 2.26 -3.97
CA ILE A 309 -17.72 1.51 -4.00
C ILE A 309 -18.06 0.94 -2.61
N ARG A 310 -17.07 0.29 -1.96
CA ARG A 310 -17.25 -0.30 -0.62
C ARG A 310 -17.61 0.74 0.44
N ASN A 311 -17.16 1.98 0.30
CA ASN A 311 -17.47 3.09 1.19
C ASN A 311 -18.67 3.94 0.72
N GLY A 312 -19.18 3.71 -0.49
CA GLY A 312 -20.45 4.30 -0.96
C GLY A 312 -20.30 5.66 -1.62
N HIS A 313 -19.08 5.98 -2.04
CA HIS A 313 -18.74 7.22 -2.74
C HIS A 313 -18.93 7.11 -4.26
N MET A 314 -19.18 5.91 -4.77
CA MET A 314 -19.34 5.63 -6.20
C MET A 314 -20.15 4.35 -6.41
N THR A 315 -20.99 4.32 -7.45
CA THR A 315 -21.67 3.08 -7.88
C THR A 315 -20.74 2.18 -8.68
N ARG A 316 -21.07 0.89 -8.78
CA ARG A 316 -20.27 -0.05 -9.59
C ARG A 316 -20.32 0.34 -11.07
N GLU A 317 -21.49 0.79 -11.55
CA GLU A 317 -21.74 1.17 -12.94
C GLU A 317 -20.89 2.38 -13.35
N GLU A 318 -20.80 3.39 -12.49
CA GLU A 318 -19.91 4.55 -12.70
C GLU A 318 -18.44 4.11 -12.72
N ALA A 319 -18.02 3.26 -11.78
CA ALA A 319 -16.66 2.77 -11.71
C ALA A 319 -16.25 2.04 -12.99
N VAL A 320 -17.09 1.13 -13.51
CA VAL A 320 -16.79 0.39 -14.75
C VAL A 320 -16.60 1.33 -15.93
N LYS A 321 -17.44 2.38 -16.06
CA LYS A 321 -17.30 3.40 -17.11
C LYS A 321 -15.96 4.15 -17.02
N GLN A 322 -15.52 4.51 -15.81
CA GLN A 322 -14.25 5.21 -15.64
C GLN A 322 -13.04 4.30 -15.87
N ILE A 323 -13.09 3.07 -15.34
CA ILE A 323 -12.03 2.06 -15.52
C ILE A 323 -11.80 1.80 -17.00
N LYS A 324 -12.86 1.61 -17.80
CA LYS A 324 -12.76 1.33 -19.25
C LYS A 324 -11.93 2.38 -20.00
N LYS A 325 -11.98 3.65 -19.59
CA LYS A 325 -11.26 4.75 -20.26
C LYS A 325 -9.75 4.67 -20.08
N VAL A 326 -9.29 4.17 -18.94
CA VAL A 326 -7.88 4.27 -18.52
C VAL A 326 -7.21 2.91 -18.29
N PHE A 327 -7.94 1.80 -18.47
CA PHE A 327 -7.48 0.46 -18.10
C PHE A 327 -6.15 0.05 -18.74
N TYR A 328 -5.95 0.39 -20.01
CA TYR A 328 -4.75 0.02 -20.78
C TYR A 328 -3.69 1.12 -20.82
N GLU A 329 -3.85 2.21 -20.07
CA GLU A 329 -2.85 3.28 -20.04
C GLU A 329 -1.53 2.78 -19.46
N PHE A 330 -0.44 3.05 -20.18
CA PHE A 330 0.91 2.81 -19.70
C PHE A 330 1.42 4.04 -18.93
N PRO A 331 2.12 3.87 -17.79
CA PRO A 331 2.64 4.97 -16.98
C PRO A 331 3.92 5.58 -17.56
N TYR A 332 3.81 6.58 -18.42
CA TYR A 332 4.95 7.23 -19.06
C TYR A 332 5.59 8.32 -18.19
N ILE A 333 4.82 9.00 -17.32
CA ILE A 333 5.29 10.17 -16.54
C ILE A 333 6.63 9.91 -15.83
N TYR A 334 6.80 8.73 -15.20
CA TYR A 334 8.00 8.39 -14.42
C TYR A 334 8.78 7.18 -14.95
N VAL A 335 8.44 6.64 -16.13
CA VAL A 335 9.07 5.40 -16.64
C VAL A 335 10.59 5.52 -16.73
N LYS A 336 11.08 6.70 -17.13
CA LYS A 336 12.51 6.99 -17.21
C LYS A 336 13.20 6.98 -15.86
N ASP A 337 12.63 7.67 -14.88
CA ASP A 337 13.13 7.63 -13.51
C ASP A 337 13.22 6.18 -12.98
N CYS A 338 12.24 5.35 -13.32
CA CYS A 338 12.17 3.96 -12.86
C CYS A 338 13.28 3.08 -13.45
N TYR A 339 13.49 3.07 -14.77
CA TYR A 339 14.57 2.25 -15.33
C TYR A 339 15.96 2.79 -14.97
N ASP A 340 16.11 4.11 -14.82
CA ASP A 340 17.35 4.73 -14.32
C ASP A 340 17.63 4.28 -12.88
N TYR A 341 16.62 4.28 -12.01
CA TYR A 341 16.72 3.77 -10.63
C TYR A 341 17.16 2.29 -10.60
N PHE A 342 16.59 1.46 -11.46
CA PHE A 342 16.98 0.05 -11.53
C PHE A 342 18.35 -0.17 -12.17
N GLY A 343 18.95 0.84 -12.81
CA GLY A 343 20.20 0.72 -13.55
C GLY A 343 20.04 -0.08 -14.85
N MET A 344 18.85 -0.02 -15.45
CA MET A 344 18.49 -0.74 -16.66
C MET A 344 18.41 0.22 -17.84
N ASN A 345 18.80 -0.25 -19.03
CA ASN A 345 18.40 0.44 -20.24
C ASN A 345 16.91 0.19 -20.54
N GLN A 346 16.34 1.03 -21.41
CA GLN A 346 14.93 0.96 -21.78
C GLN A 346 14.51 -0.45 -22.22
N LYS A 347 15.28 -1.10 -23.09
CA LYS A 347 14.95 -2.44 -23.61
C LYS A 347 14.91 -3.47 -22.48
N GLN A 348 15.93 -3.51 -21.63
CA GLN A 348 15.98 -4.44 -20.48
C GLN A 348 14.80 -4.27 -19.53
N PHE A 349 14.42 -3.02 -19.28
CA PHE A 349 13.29 -2.71 -18.41
C PHE A 349 11.96 -3.21 -18.98
N PHE A 350 11.66 -2.88 -20.25
CA PHE A 350 10.43 -3.33 -20.91
C PHE A 350 10.39 -4.84 -21.11
N ASP A 351 11.53 -5.47 -21.47
CA ASP A 351 11.64 -6.93 -21.54
C ASP A 351 11.37 -7.57 -20.17
N THR A 352 11.78 -6.92 -19.07
CA THR A 352 11.52 -7.42 -17.71
C THR A 352 10.05 -7.29 -17.32
N LEU A 353 9.38 -6.17 -17.65
CA LEU A 353 7.94 -6.02 -17.45
C LEU A 353 7.16 -7.12 -18.17
N GLU A 354 7.49 -7.41 -19.43
CA GLU A 354 6.74 -8.36 -20.25
C GLU A 354 6.82 -9.81 -19.75
N LYS A 355 7.87 -10.18 -19.00
CA LYS A 355 7.97 -11.49 -18.32
C LYS A 355 6.81 -11.75 -17.37
N PHE A 356 6.21 -10.69 -16.82
CA PHE A 356 5.16 -10.78 -15.81
C PHE A 356 3.74 -10.67 -16.39
N ARG A 357 3.60 -10.59 -17.71
CA ARG A 357 2.27 -10.64 -18.33
C ARG A 357 1.73 -12.06 -18.27
N ASP A 358 0.64 -12.24 -17.52
CA ASP A 358 -0.02 -13.52 -17.39
C ASP A 358 -0.78 -13.88 -18.68
N ARG A 359 -0.30 -14.90 -19.42
CA ARG A 359 -0.89 -15.34 -20.68
C ARG A 359 -2.24 -16.05 -20.49
N ASP A 360 -2.61 -16.41 -19.27
CA ASP A 360 -3.91 -17.01 -18.99
C ASP A 360 -5.02 -15.96 -18.99
N ILE A 361 -4.71 -14.72 -18.59
CA ILE A 361 -5.68 -13.61 -18.56
C ILE A 361 -5.53 -12.63 -19.73
N TRP A 362 -4.38 -12.60 -20.39
CA TRP A 362 -4.09 -11.75 -21.54
C TRP A 362 -4.06 -12.54 -22.85
N GLU A 363 -4.53 -11.92 -23.93
CA GLU A 363 -4.43 -12.42 -25.29
C GLU A 363 -3.90 -11.35 -26.24
N ARG A 364 -3.38 -11.79 -27.40
CA ARG A 364 -2.86 -10.88 -28.42
C ARG A 364 -3.78 -10.90 -29.64
N VAL A 365 -4.41 -9.77 -29.92
CA VAL A 365 -5.36 -9.59 -31.04
C VAL A 365 -4.87 -8.41 -31.88
N ASN A 366 -4.68 -8.61 -33.19
CA ASN A 366 -4.18 -7.59 -34.12
C ASN A 366 -2.89 -6.89 -33.62
N CYS A 367 -1.93 -7.69 -33.14
CA CYS A 367 -0.67 -7.23 -32.54
C CYS A 367 -0.78 -6.47 -31.19
N GLU A 368 -1.99 -6.26 -30.66
CA GLU A 368 -2.25 -5.58 -29.39
C GLU A 368 -2.57 -6.56 -28.27
N TRP A 369 -2.18 -6.22 -27.04
CA TRP A 369 -2.55 -6.98 -25.84
C TRP A 369 -3.93 -6.58 -25.33
N ARG A 370 -4.78 -7.57 -25.06
CA ARG A 370 -6.13 -7.39 -24.49
C ARG A 370 -6.35 -8.36 -23.34
N ILE A 371 -7.14 -7.95 -22.36
CA ILE A 371 -7.65 -8.86 -21.32
C ILE A 371 -8.78 -9.70 -21.92
N LYS A 372 -8.72 -11.01 -21.74
CA LYS A 372 -9.71 -11.97 -22.27
C LYS A 372 -11.11 -11.75 -21.67
N GLU A 373 -11.18 -11.46 -20.39
CA GLU A 373 -12.44 -11.25 -19.65
C GLU A 373 -12.44 -9.89 -18.95
N PRO A 374 -12.69 -8.78 -19.67
CA PRO A 374 -12.65 -7.45 -19.07
C PRO A 374 -13.89 -7.17 -18.21
N ILE A 375 -13.75 -6.30 -17.19
CA ILE A 375 -14.84 -5.93 -16.26
C ILE A 375 -16.07 -5.32 -16.96
N TRP A 376 -15.89 -4.72 -18.14
CA TRP A 376 -16.95 -4.07 -18.92
C TRP A 376 -17.61 -5.00 -19.96
N GLY A 377 -17.30 -6.31 -19.96
CA GLY A 377 -17.85 -7.26 -20.93
C GLY A 377 -17.20 -7.16 -22.32
N GLU A 378 -17.76 -7.87 -23.31
CA GLU A 378 -17.23 -7.88 -24.67
C GLU A 378 -17.15 -6.46 -25.25
N MET A 379 -16.06 -6.18 -25.98
CA MET A 379 -15.95 -4.94 -26.74
C MET A 379 -16.97 -4.98 -27.87
N ASP A 380 -17.88 -4.02 -27.93
CA ASP A 380 -18.59 -3.72 -29.18
C ASP A 380 -17.54 -3.62 -30.28
N SER A 381 -17.74 -4.39 -31.36
CA SER A 381 -16.86 -4.48 -32.53
C SER A 381 -16.64 -3.14 -33.26
N THR A 382 -17.22 -2.06 -32.76
CA THR A 382 -17.22 -0.70 -33.30
C THR A 382 -16.43 0.31 -32.45
N SER A 383 -15.97 -0.03 -31.24
CA SER A 383 -15.22 0.91 -30.40
C SER A 383 -13.71 0.74 -30.59
N SER A 384 -13.19 1.31 -31.67
CA SER A 384 -11.75 1.54 -31.82
C SER A 384 -11.32 2.67 -30.87
N MET A 385 -11.12 2.37 -29.58
CA MET A 385 -10.31 3.25 -28.73
C MET A 385 -8.84 3.07 -29.11
N LEU A 386 -8.51 3.64 -30.28
CA LEU A 386 -7.17 3.73 -30.82
C LEU A 386 -6.36 4.67 -29.93
N SER A 387 -5.57 4.11 -29.03
CA SER A 387 -4.37 4.80 -28.55
C SER A 387 -3.47 5.02 -29.75
N LYS A 388 -3.13 6.27 -30.02
CA LYS A 388 -2.06 6.67 -30.94
C LYS A 388 -0.72 6.06 -30.47
N MET A 389 -0.44 4.83 -30.87
CA MET A 389 0.89 4.23 -30.85
C MET A 389 1.43 4.22 -32.28
N SER A 390 1.87 5.39 -32.74
CA SER A 390 2.81 5.52 -33.85
C SER A 390 3.41 6.92 -33.77
N SER A 391 4.74 6.97 -33.67
CA SER A 391 5.62 8.14 -33.63
C SER A 391 5.65 8.97 -32.33
N ARG A 392 6.57 8.58 -31.44
CA ARG A 392 7.62 9.47 -30.90
C ARG A 392 8.71 8.64 -30.23
#